data_AF-A0A2V8LRQ3-F1
#
_entry.id   AF-A0A2V8LRQ3-F1
#
_cell.length_a   1.000
_cell.length_b   1.000
_cell.length_c   1.000
_cell.angle_alpha   90.00
_cell.angle_beta   90.00
_cell.angle_gamma   90.00
#
_symmetry.space_group_name_H-M   'P 1'
#
loop_
_entity.id
_entity.type
_entity.pdbx_description
1 polymer ?
#
loop_
_entity_poly.entity_id
_entity_poly.type
_entity_poly.pdbx_seq_one_letter_code
_entity_poly.pdbx_strand_id
1 'polypeptide(L)' 'PPEKIRALNEWMRAYATKNRSIYLDYYSSMIDEKGFLKDELSEDGLHPNAKGYAVMAPLAEQAIAAALKKNVR' A
#
# COMPACT_ATOMS: atom_id res chain seq x y z
N PRO A 1 1.88 15.34 -5.63
CA PRO A 1 3.33 15.08 -5.52
C PRO A 1 3.70 14.25 -4.27
N PRO A 2 4.84 13.55 -4.28
CA PRO A 2 5.18 12.46 -3.34
C PRO A 2 5.10 12.82 -1.85
N GLU A 3 5.49 14.04 -1.46
CA GLU A 3 5.40 14.51 -0.05
C GLU A 3 3.97 14.43 0.52
N LYS A 4 2.97 14.85 -0.27
CA LYS A 4 1.56 14.79 0.17
C LYS A 4 1.08 13.35 0.33
N ILE A 5 1.56 12.43 -0.51
CA ILE A 5 1.23 11.01 -0.43
C ILE A 5 1.86 10.40 0.82
N ARG A 6 3.14 10.72 1.11
CA ARG A 6 3.80 10.30 2.35
C ARG A 6 3.06 10.79 3.59
N ALA A 7 2.72 12.07 3.64
CA ALA A 7 1.98 12.63 4.77
C ALA A 7 0.61 11.95 4.97
N LEU A 8 -0.10 11.65 3.89
CA LEU A 8 -1.37 10.93 3.94
C LEU A 8 -1.18 9.48 4.42
N ASN A 9 -0.16 8.77 3.93
CA ASN A 9 0.15 7.41 4.35
C ASN A 9 0.48 7.33 5.84
N GLU A 10 1.26 8.27 6.36
CA GLU A 10 1.56 8.35 7.80
C GLU A 10 0.29 8.63 8.62
N TRP A 11 -0.57 9.52 8.15
CA TRP A 11 -1.86 9.76 8.78
C TRP A 11 -2.74 8.50 8.80
N MET A 12 -2.83 7.77 7.67
CA MET A 12 -3.60 6.53 7.58
C MET A 12 -3.04 5.43 8.47
N ARG A 13 -1.71 5.29 8.56
CA ARG A 13 -1.02 4.33 9.44
C ARG A 13 -1.34 4.64 10.91
N ALA A 14 -1.28 5.91 11.31
CA ALA A 14 -1.61 6.35 12.66
C ALA A 14 -3.09 6.10 12.99
N TYR A 15 -3.99 6.43 12.05
CA TYR A 15 -5.42 6.17 12.20
C TYR A 15 -5.71 4.67 12.37
N ALA A 16 -5.16 3.81 11.51
CA ALA A 16 -5.37 2.37 11.60
C ALA A 16 -4.89 1.83 12.96
N THR A 17 -3.72 2.27 13.42
CA THR A 17 -3.18 1.90 14.73
C THR A 17 -4.12 2.30 15.87
N LYS A 18 -4.60 3.55 15.88
CA LYS A 18 -5.53 4.07 16.89
C LYS A 18 -6.84 3.28 16.93
N ASN A 19 -7.34 2.86 15.77
CA ASN A 19 -8.61 2.14 15.64
C ASN A 19 -8.45 0.62 15.64
N ARG A 20 -7.25 0.10 15.94
CA ARG A 20 -6.91 -1.33 15.94
C ARG A 20 -7.13 -2.04 14.60
N SER A 21 -7.16 -1.28 13.50
CA SER A 21 -7.24 -1.78 12.13
C SER A 21 -5.87 -2.20 11.61
N ILE A 22 -5.86 -3.04 10.58
CA ILE A 22 -4.65 -3.35 9.81
C ILE A 22 -4.42 -2.25 8.77
N TYR A 23 -3.18 -1.79 8.65
CA TYR A 23 -2.72 -0.91 7.58
C TYR A 23 -1.82 -1.69 6.63
N LEU A 24 -2.10 -1.64 5.34
CA LEU A 24 -1.26 -2.19 4.29
C LEU A 24 -0.50 -1.08 3.59
N ASP A 25 0.82 -1.17 3.59
CA ASP A 25 1.71 -0.22 2.95
C ASP A 25 2.08 -0.65 1.53
N TYR A 26 1.26 -0.29 0.54
CA TYR A 26 1.63 -0.48 -0.86
C TYR A 26 2.75 0.45 -1.30
N TYR A 27 2.80 1.65 -0.73
CA TYR A 27 3.66 2.72 -1.19
C TYR A 27 5.13 2.28 -1.23
N SER A 28 5.64 1.72 -0.12
CA SER A 28 7.03 1.27 -0.03
C SER A 28 7.42 0.18 -1.05
N SER A 29 6.47 -0.62 -1.51
CA SER A 29 6.74 -1.69 -2.50
C SER A 29 6.65 -1.21 -3.95
N MET A 30 5.94 -0.10 -4.20
CA MET A 30 5.53 0.33 -5.54
C MET A 30 6.30 1.55 -6.05
N ILE A 31 7.01 2.29 -5.19
CA ILE A 31 7.69 3.53 -5.60
C ILE A 31 9.14 3.36 -6.06
N ASP A 32 9.58 4.27 -6.91
CA ASP A 32 10.99 4.53 -7.21
C ASP A 32 11.66 5.38 -6.11
N GLU A 33 12.94 5.70 -6.29
CA GLU A 33 13.74 6.51 -5.36
C GLU A 33 13.22 7.96 -5.22
N LYS A 34 12.44 8.43 -6.20
CA LYS A 34 11.86 9.79 -6.22
C LYS A 34 10.47 9.82 -5.57
N GLY A 35 9.90 8.66 -5.24
CA GLY A 35 8.58 8.53 -4.64
C GLY A 35 7.43 8.52 -5.65
N PHE A 36 7.71 8.22 -6.92
CA PHE A 36 6.72 7.99 -7.96
C PHE A 36 6.53 6.49 -8.19
N LEU A 37 5.40 6.10 -8.78
CA LEU A 37 5.17 4.70 -9.17
C LEU A 37 6.28 4.28 -10.14
N LYS A 38 6.93 3.13 -9.89
CA LYS A 38 8.01 2.63 -10.76
C LYS A 38 7.50 2.48 -12.20
N ASP A 39 8.30 2.88 -13.16
CA ASP A 39 7.95 2.86 -14.60
C ASP A 39 7.53 1.46 -15.06
N GLU A 40 8.15 0.38 -14.56
CA GLU A 40 7.77 -0.97 -14.95
C GLU A 40 6.40 -1.42 -14.41
N LEU A 41 5.86 -0.71 -13.43
CA LEU A 41 4.59 -1.02 -12.75
C LEU A 41 3.41 -0.19 -13.27
N SER A 42 3.62 0.73 -14.22
CA SER A 42 2.58 1.58 -14.77
C SER A 42 2.83 1.94 -16.23
N GLU A 43 1.76 2.20 -16.99
CA GLU A 43 1.87 2.68 -18.37
C GLU A 43 1.68 4.21 -18.48
N ASP A 44 1.04 4.82 -17.48
CA ASP A 44 0.73 6.25 -17.43
C ASP A 44 1.33 6.98 -16.21
N GLY A 45 2.11 6.26 -15.40
CA GLY A 45 2.74 6.76 -14.18
C GLY A 45 1.80 6.90 -13.00
N LEU A 46 0.54 6.45 -13.10
CA LEU A 46 -0.47 6.57 -12.05
C LEU A 46 -1.18 5.24 -11.75
N HIS A 47 -1.64 4.53 -12.76
CA HIS A 47 -2.41 3.30 -12.60
C HIS A 47 -1.49 2.07 -12.67
N PRO A 48 -1.58 1.13 -11.72
CA PRO A 48 -0.84 -0.12 -11.80
C PRO A 48 -1.21 -0.91 -13.06
N ASN A 49 -0.19 -1.40 -13.79
CA ASN A 49 -0.36 -2.37 -14.87
C ASN A 49 -0.38 -3.80 -14.29
N ALA A 50 -0.33 -4.83 -15.16
CA ALA A 50 -0.32 -6.23 -14.73
C ALA A 50 0.81 -6.58 -13.75
N LYS A 51 2.02 -6.02 -13.93
CA LYS A 51 3.16 -6.21 -13.01
C LYS A 51 2.92 -5.49 -11.69
N GLY A 52 2.35 -4.28 -11.73
CA GLY A 52 1.93 -3.55 -10.53
C GLY A 52 0.93 -4.36 -9.69
N TYR A 53 -0.11 -4.90 -10.32
CA TYR A 53 -1.07 -5.75 -9.62
C TYR A 53 -0.46 -7.06 -9.10
N ALA A 54 0.52 -7.64 -9.81
CA ALA A 54 1.24 -8.82 -9.33
C ALA A 54 2.04 -8.54 -8.05
N VAL A 55 2.52 -7.31 -7.83
CA VAL A 55 3.12 -6.89 -6.54
C VAL A 55 2.04 -6.68 -5.48
N MET A 56 0.92 -6.03 -5.84
CA MET A 56 -0.12 -5.66 -4.89
C MET A 56 -0.92 -6.85 -4.35
N ALA A 57 -1.30 -7.81 -5.21
CA ALA A 57 -2.18 -8.91 -4.85
C ALA A 57 -1.72 -9.73 -3.61
N PRO A 58 -0.48 -10.25 -3.55
CA PRO A 58 -0.05 -11.04 -2.39
C PRO A 58 0.01 -10.20 -1.10
N LEU A 59 0.30 -8.90 -1.19
CA LEU A 59 0.30 -8.01 -0.03
C LEU A 59 -1.13 -7.79 0.50
N ALA A 60 -2.10 -7.66 -0.40
CA ALA A 60 -3.52 -7.58 -0.07
C ALA A 60 -3.98 -8.83 0.68
N GLU A 61 -3.69 -10.01 0.12
CA GLU A 61 -4.06 -11.31 0.69
C GLU A 61 -3.49 -11.48 2.11
N GLN A 62 -2.22 -11.13 2.31
CA GLN A 62 -1.57 -11.18 3.62
C GLN A 62 -2.23 -10.25 4.64
N ALA A 63 -2.54 -9.01 4.25
CA ALA A 63 -3.19 -8.04 5.12
C ALA A 63 -4.62 -8.48 5.50
N ILE A 64 -5.37 -9.03 4.54
CA ILE A 64 -6.71 -9.59 4.77
C ILE A 64 -6.63 -10.79 5.72
N ALA A 65 -5.72 -11.73 5.47
CA ALA A 65 -5.53 -12.89 6.33
C ALA A 65 -5.15 -12.47 7.77
N ALA A 66 -4.31 -11.45 7.94
CA ALA A 66 -3.98 -10.89 9.24
C ALA A 66 -5.19 -10.25 9.94
N ALA A 67 -6.02 -9.52 9.19
CA ALA A 67 -7.26 -8.91 9.71
C ALA A 67 -8.26 -9.99 10.17
N LEU A 68 -8.47 -11.04 9.37
CA LEU A 68 -9.35 -12.15 9.74
C LEU A 68 -8.88 -12.88 10.99
N LYS A 69 -7.56 -13.11 11.14
CA LYS A 69 -6.99 -13.70 12.37
C LYS A 69 -7.20 -12.85 13.62
N LYS A 70 -7.29 -11.52 13.49
CA LYS A 70 -7.59 -10.61 14.62
C LYS A 70 -9.06 -10.66 15.04
N ASN A 71 -9.98 -10.91 14.10
CA ASN A 71 -11.43 -10.91 14.36
C ASN A 71 -11.96 -12.23 14.95
N VAL A 72 -11.16 -13.30 14.94
CA VAL A 72 -11.54 -14.62 15.49
C VAL A 72 -11.01 -14.80 16.93
N ARG A 73 -10.79 -13.70 17.67
CA ARG A 73 -10.34 -13.73 19.07
C ARG A 73 -11.41 -13.25 20.02
#